data_AF-A0A955S774-F1
#
_entry.id   AF-A0A955S774-F1
#
_cell.length_a   1.000
_cell.length_b   1.000
_cell.length_c   1.000
_cell.angle_alpha   90.00
_cell.angle_beta   90.00
_cell.angle_gamma   90.00
#
_symmetry.space_group_name_H-M   'P 1'
#
loop_
_entity.id
_entity.type
_entity.pdbx_description
1 polymer ?
#
loop_
_entity_poly.entity_id
_entity_poly.type
_entity_poly.pdbx_seq_one_letter_code
_entity_poly.pdbx_strand_id
1 'polypeptide(L)'
;GKYAIGSGASWSEGTDYENPEHKKNMLESVKKMVMEFKDEPYILLWVLGNENNYGVASNADKKPEAYFKFVDEVAQWIKSVDPNHPVAVNNGDTLFLDIFAQNSPNVDIFTANVYRGDYGFGSFWEQVMAASGKAAFITEYGCPAYARHLSLDEAEDAQADYHRGNWLDIEENVAGNSRGVGNALGGIVFEWLDEWWKNYEPYLHDRKSDAIGPFPGGYYFEEWFGVVGQGNGQNSPFLRQPRKSYYLYKDLWN
;
A
#
# COMPACT_ATOMS: atom_id res chain seq x y z
N GLY A 1 -3.01 -9.65 -11.23
CA GLY A 1 -1.75 -10.38 -11.03
C GLY A 1 -1.82 -11.17 -9.73
N LYS A 2 -1.58 -10.52 -8.59
CA LYS A 2 -1.87 -11.10 -7.28
C LYS A 2 -3.33 -11.60 -7.22
N TYR A 3 -3.57 -12.65 -6.45
CA TYR A 3 -4.91 -13.25 -6.28
C TYR A 3 -5.54 -13.78 -7.59
N ALA A 4 -4.72 -14.06 -8.61
CA ALA A 4 -5.16 -14.48 -9.95
C ALA A 4 -6.06 -13.48 -10.72
N ILE A 5 -6.24 -12.26 -10.20
CA ILE A 5 -7.10 -11.26 -10.84
C ILE A 5 -6.50 -10.83 -12.19
N GLY A 6 -7.30 -10.93 -13.25
CA GLY A 6 -6.92 -10.52 -14.61
C GLY A 6 -5.94 -11.44 -15.34
N SER A 7 -5.38 -12.48 -14.70
CA SER A 7 -4.51 -13.45 -15.38
C SER A 7 -5.29 -14.60 -16.03
N GLY A 8 -6.47 -14.92 -15.48
CA GLY A 8 -7.26 -16.08 -15.87
C GLY A 8 -6.79 -17.40 -15.22
N ALA A 9 -5.77 -17.35 -14.36
CA ALA A 9 -5.33 -18.49 -13.57
C ALA A 9 -6.36 -18.86 -12.50
N SER A 10 -6.40 -20.12 -12.08
CA SER A 10 -7.10 -20.50 -10.86
C SER A 10 -6.32 -20.05 -9.61
N TRP A 11 -6.99 -19.98 -8.46
CA TRP A 11 -6.32 -19.68 -7.18
C TRP A 11 -5.25 -20.71 -6.81
N SER A 12 -5.50 -22.00 -7.09
CA SER A 12 -4.57 -23.10 -6.79
C SER A 12 -3.32 -23.07 -7.65
N GLU A 13 -3.43 -22.63 -8.91
CA GLU A 13 -2.29 -22.47 -9.80
C GLU A 13 -1.52 -21.18 -9.49
N GLY A 14 -2.26 -20.10 -9.24
CA GLY A 14 -1.72 -18.76 -9.09
C GLY A 14 -1.25 -18.16 -10.42
N THR A 15 -1.06 -16.85 -10.42
CA THR A 15 -0.51 -16.15 -11.58
C THR A 15 0.96 -16.49 -11.76
N ASP A 16 1.29 -17.03 -12.92
CA ASP A 16 2.66 -17.23 -13.39
C ASP A 16 3.10 -16.08 -14.32
N TYR A 17 4.10 -15.28 -13.91
CA TYR A 17 4.67 -14.19 -14.71
C TYR A 17 5.60 -14.65 -15.85
N GLU A 18 5.92 -15.95 -15.95
CA GLU A 18 6.61 -16.54 -17.11
C GLU A 18 5.60 -17.07 -18.15
N ASN A 19 4.33 -17.26 -17.78
CA ASN A 19 3.28 -17.76 -18.66
C ASN A 19 2.79 -16.67 -19.65
N PRO A 20 2.93 -16.87 -20.98
CA PRO A 20 2.54 -15.87 -21.97
C PRO A 20 1.05 -15.51 -21.99
N GLU A 21 0.15 -16.48 -21.74
CA GLU A 21 -1.29 -16.22 -21.75
C GLU A 21 -1.72 -15.43 -20.51
N HIS A 22 -1.16 -15.73 -19.34
CA HIS A 22 -1.40 -14.95 -18.13
C HIS A 22 -0.95 -13.49 -18.31
N LYS A 23 0.27 -13.28 -18.84
CA LYS A 23 0.79 -11.94 -19.12
C LYS A 23 -0.09 -11.19 -20.12
N LYS A 24 -0.48 -11.84 -21.22
CA LYS A 24 -1.37 -11.26 -22.23
C LYS A 24 -2.70 -10.83 -21.61
N ASN A 25 -3.35 -11.70 -20.82
CA ASN A 25 -4.63 -11.39 -20.18
C ASN A 25 -4.51 -10.20 -19.21
N MET A 26 -3.45 -10.18 -18.39
CA MET A 26 -3.19 -9.06 -17.47
C MET A 26 -2.92 -7.77 -18.23
N LEU A 27 -2.12 -7.82 -19.30
CA LEU A 27 -1.83 -6.66 -20.12
C LEU A 27 -3.12 -6.12 -20.76
N GLU A 28 -3.95 -6.96 -21.37
CA GLU A 28 -5.23 -6.52 -21.96
C GLU A 28 -6.19 -5.94 -20.91
N SER A 29 -6.22 -6.51 -19.70
CA SER A 29 -6.96 -5.92 -18.58
C SER A 29 -6.50 -4.51 -18.24
N VAL A 30 -5.18 -4.28 -18.19
CA VAL A 30 -4.60 -2.94 -17.96
C VAL A 30 -4.90 -2.02 -19.12
N LYS A 31 -4.75 -2.49 -20.37
CA LYS A 31 -5.03 -1.68 -21.57
C LYS A 31 -6.43 -1.14 -21.57
N LYS A 32 -7.41 -1.97 -21.22
CA LYS A 32 -8.81 -1.55 -21.13
C LYS A 32 -8.99 -0.43 -20.11
N MET A 33 -8.49 -0.60 -18.89
CA MET A 33 -8.60 0.42 -17.83
C MET A 33 -7.95 1.74 -18.22
N VAL A 34 -6.72 1.69 -18.75
CA VAL A 34 -5.96 2.89 -19.12
C VAL A 34 -6.63 3.62 -20.28
N MET A 35 -7.04 2.91 -21.33
CA MET A 35 -7.73 3.55 -22.46
C MET A 35 -9.09 4.13 -22.08
N GLU A 36 -9.75 3.60 -21.05
CA GLU A 36 -11.02 4.10 -20.54
C GLU A 36 -10.85 5.39 -19.73
N PHE A 37 -9.80 5.51 -18.90
CA PHE A 37 -9.69 6.60 -17.92
C PHE A 37 -8.52 7.57 -18.11
N LYS A 38 -7.57 7.34 -19.03
CA LYS A 38 -6.36 8.20 -19.16
C LYS A 38 -6.61 9.68 -19.44
N ASP A 39 -7.77 10.04 -19.97
CA ASP A 39 -8.12 11.42 -20.30
C ASP A 39 -8.97 12.08 -19.18
N GLU A 40 -9.22 11.37 -18.08
CA GLU A 40 -9.99 11.88 -16.94
C GLU A 40 -9.14 12.81 -16.06
N PRO A 41 -9.64 14.01 -15.70
CA PRO A 41 -8.86 15.03 -15.01
C PRO A 41 -8.53 14.69 -13.54
N TYR A 42 -9.11 13.61 -13.02
CA TYR A 42 -8.94 13.16 -11.64
C TYR A 42 -7.95 12.00 -11.49
N ILE A 43 -7.38 11.50 -12.60
CA ILE A 43 -6.31 10.52 -12.55
C ILE A 43 -5.00 11.24 -12.20
N LEU A 44 -4.29 10.70 -11.20
CA LEU A 44 -2.99 11.24 -10.79
C LEU A 44 -1.83 10.42 -11.34
N LEU A 45 -1.91 9.10 -11.23
CA LEU A 45 -0.86 8.15 -11.64
C LEU A 45 -1.44 6.73 -11.76
N TRP A 46 -0.71 5.84 -12.43
CA TRP A 46 -1.06 4.43 -12.57
C TRP A 46 -0.22 3.57 -11.63
N VAL A 47 -0.85 2.82 -10.71
CA VAL A 47 -0.14 1.91 -9.80
C VAL A 47 -0.29 0.47 -10.29
N LEU A 48 0.84 -0.18 -10.58
CA LEU A 48 0.90 -1.56 -11.01
C LEU A 48 1.12 -2.51 -9.82
N GLY A 49 0.17 -3.42 -9.62
CA GLY A 49 0.22 -4.43 -8.56
C GLY A 49 -0.16 -3.90 -7.18
N ASN A 50 -0.17 -4.81 -6.20
CA ASN A 50 -0.37 -4.51 -4.78
C ASN A 50 0.31 -5.59 -3.94
N GLU A 51 1.59 -5.41 -3.60
CA GLU A 51 2.43 -6.38 -2.87
C GLU A 51 2.47 -7.77 -3.54
N ASN A 52 2.59 -7.81 -4.87
CA ASN A 52 2.68 -9.07 -5.60
C ASN A 52 3.95 -9.83 -5.19
N ASN A 53 5.01 -9.13 -4.76
CA ASN A 53 6.28 -9.68 -4.30
C ASN A 53 6.17 -10.60 -3.07
N TYR A 54 5.06 -10.56 -2.31
CA TYR A 54 4.81 -11.53 -1.25
C TYR A 54 4.32 -12.91 -1.75
N GLY A 55 4.10 -13.07 -3.07
CA GLY A 55 3.89 -14.39 -3.68
C GLY A 55 2.53 -15.04 -3.41
N VAL A 56 1.56 -14.32 -2.83
CA VAL A 56 0.24 -14.89 -2.55
C VAL A 56 -0.54 -15.10 -3.85
N ALA A 57 -0.85 -16.36 -4.15
CA ALA A 57 -1.52 -16.79 -5.40
C ALA A 57 -0.81 -16.27 -6.67
N SER A 58 0.53 -16.18 -6.63
CA SER A 58 1.37 -15.91 -7.80
C SER A 58 2.81 -16.41 -7.57
N ASN A 59 3.68 -16.35 -8.58
CA ASN A 59 5.09 -16.72 -8.44
C ASN A 59 6.07 -15.53 -8.33
N ALA A 60 5.59 -14.30 -8.05
CA ALA A 60 6.45 -13.11 -8.03
C ALA A 60 7.53 -13.14 -6.93
N ASP A 61 7.32 -13.86 -5.82
CA ASP A 61 8.33 -14.08 -4.77
C ASP A 61 9.47 -15.02 -5.23
N LYS A 62 9.12 -16.03 -6.02
CA LYS A 62 10.05 -17.05 -6.54
C LYS A 62 10.72 -16.62 -7.84
N LYS A 63 10.05 -15.76 -8.60
CA LYS A 63 10.43 -15.29 -9.95
C LYS A 63 10.32 -13.75 -10.04
N PRO A 64 10.98 -12.99 -9.14
CA PRO A 64 10.87 -11.54 -9.10
C PRO A 64 11.35 -10.87 -10.40
N GLU A 65 12.37 -11.42 -11.07
CA GLU A 65 12.84 -10.89 -12.35
C GLU A 65 11.76 -10.95 -13.44
N ALA A 66 11.05 -12.07 -13.56
CA ALA A 66 9.95 -12.20 -14.52
C ALA A 66 8.79 -11.25 -14.19
N TYR A 67 8.49 -11.08 -12.90
CA TYR A 67 7.50 -10.11 -12.43
C TYR A 67 7.88 -8.67 -12.83
N PHE A 68 9.08 -8.22 -12.47
CA PHE A 68 9.51 -6.84 -12.74
C PHE A 68 9.71 -6.54 -14.22
N LYS A 69 10.16 -7.51 -15.03
CA LYS A 69 10.16 -7.36 -16.50
C LYS A 69 8.75 -7.17 -17.06
N PHE A 70 7.77 -7.89 -16.52
CA PHE A 70 6.38 -7.70 -16.94
C PHE A 70 5.80 -6.37 -16.47
N VAL A 71 6.13 -5.93 -15.25
CA VAL A 71 5.80 -4.58 -14.77
C VAL A 71 6.36 -3.51 -15.72
N ASP A 72 7.60 -3.66 -16.17
CA ASP A 72 8.23 -2.75 -17.13
C ASP A 72 7.55 -2.75 -18.50
N GLU A 73 7.22 -3.94 -19.01
CA GLU A 73 6.49 -4.10 -20.28
C GLU A 73 5.15 -3.34 -20.23
N VAL A 74 4.42 -3.47 -19.12
CA VAL A 74 3.16 -2.76 -18.91
C VAL A 74 3.41 -1.25 -18.78
N ALA A 75 4.39 -0.82 -17.99
CA ALA A 75 4.73 0.59 -17.82
C ALA A 75 5.13 1.26 -19.14
N GLN A 76 5.94 0.59 -19.95
CA GLN A 76 6.31 1.06 -21.28
C GLN A 76 5.09 1.24 -22.18
N TRP A 77 4.15 0.30 -22.16
CA TRP A 77 2.92 0.41 -22.93
C TRP A 77 2.06 1.59 -22.44
N ILE A 78 1.84 1.74 -21.13
CA ILE A 78 1.07 2.86 -20.56
C ILE A 78 1.64 4.18 -21.03
N LYS A 79 2.96 4.39 -20.87
CA LYS A 79 3.63 5.65 -21.24
C LYS A 79 3.57 5.95 -22.73
N SER A 80 3.39 4.93 -23.58
CA SER A 80 3.21 5.13 -25.02
C SER A 80 1.83 5.70 -25.39
N VAL A 81 0.81 5.50 -24.56
CA VAL A 81 -0.56 5.94 -24.81
C VAL A 81 -1.03 7.05 -23.87
N ASP A 82 -0.37 7.20 -22.72
CA ASP A 82 -0.61 8.18 -21.68
C ASP A 82 0.74 8.71 -21.13
N PRO A 83 1.33 9.73 -21.78
CA PRO A 83 2.60 10.31 -21.36
C PRO A 83 2.46 11.30 -20.19
N ASN A 84 1.24 11.61 -19.74
CA ASN A 84 0.99 12.67 -18.76
C ASN A 84 0.92 12.16 -17.32
N HIS A 85 0.53 10.90 -17.12
CA HIS A 85 0.42 10.29 -15.79
C HIS A 85 1.63 9.38 -15.49
N PRO A 86 2.31 9.56 -14.34
CA PRO A 86 3.39 8.67 -13.93
C PRO A 86 2.93 7.23 -13.75
N VAL A 87 3.85 6.28 -13.93
CA VAL A 87 3.62 4.87 -13.60
C VAL A 87 4.40 4.48 -12.35
N ALA A 88 3.72 3.86 -11.39
CA ALA A 88 4.29 3.33 -10.17
C ALA A 88 4.16 1.80 -10.12
N VAL A 89 5.01 1.15 -9.32
CA VAL A 89 4.80 -0.24 -8.87
C VAL A 89 4.49 -0.22 -7.37
N ASN A 90 3.58 -1.07 -6.90
CA ASN A 90 3.35 -1.26 -5.46
C ASN A 90 3.88 -2.61 -4.96
N ASN A 91 4.87 -2.55 -4.07
CA ASN A 91 5.45 -3.69 -3.37
C ASN A 91 4.95 -3.77 -1.91
N GLY A 92 5.16 -4.92 -1.29
CA GLY A 92 5.17 -5.04 0.17
C GLY A 92 6.58 -4.80 0.65
N ASP A 93 6.78 -3.70 1.37
CA ASP A 93 8.09 -3.27 1.87
C ASP A 93 9.19 -3.23 0.76
N THR A 94 10.47 -3.33 1.09
CA THR A 94 11.62 -3.09 0.19
C THR A 94 12.22 -4.36 -0.42
N LEU A 95 11.48 -5.47 -0.42
CA LEU A 95 11.98 -6.72 -1.00
C LEU A 95 12.25 -6.58 -2.52
N PHE A 96 13.38 -7.15 -2.96
CA PHE A 96 13.80 -7.22 -4.37
C PHE A 96 14.05 -5.86 -5.06
N LEU A 97 14.39 -4.81 -4.31
CA LEU A 97 14.67 -3.48 -4.86
C LEU A 97 15.75 -3.47 -5.95
N ASP A 98 16.80 -4.30 -5.78
CA ASP A 98 17.89 -4.46 -6.75
C ASP A 98 17.39 -5.06 -8.07
N ILE A 99 16.53 -6.07 -7.99
CA ILE A 99 15.92 -6.71 -9.17
C ILE A 99 14.95 -5.74 -9.85
N PHE A 100 14.13 -5.02 -9.08
CA PHE A 100 13.26 -3.96 -9.59
C PHE A 100 14.07 -2.90 -10.35
N ALA A 101 15.12 -2.35 -9.73
CA ALA A 101 15.94 -1.29 -10.31
C ALA A 101 16.56 -1.69 -11.65
N GLN A 102 16.96 -2.97 -11.79
CA GLN A 102 17.54 -3.50 -13.01
C GLN A 102 16.51 -3.79 -14.10
N ASN A 103 15.29 -4.19 -13.74
CA ASN A 103 14.32 -4.76 -14.68
C ASN A 103 13.10 -3.86 -14.96
N SER A 104 12.93 -2.75 -14.24
CA SER A 104 11.80 -1.82 -14.42
C SER A 104 12.21 -0.36 -14.65
N PRO A 105 13.07 -0.06 -15.64
CA PRO A 105 13.51 1.31 -15.91
C PRO A 105 12.38 2.27 -16.30
N ASN A 106 11.28 1.79 -16.89
CA ASN A 106 10.17 2.63 -17.36
C ASN A 106 9.20 3.05 -16.25
N VAL A 107 9.26 2.42 -15.09
CA VAL A 107 8.48 2.80 -13.89
C VAL A 107 9.05 4.10 -13.31
N ASP A 108 8.22 5.10 -13.04
CA ASP A 108 8.64 6.41 -12.55
C ASP A 108 8.85 6.43 -11.03
N ILE A 109 8.00 5.72 -10.29
CA ILE A 109 7.91 5.80 -8.82
C ILE A 109 7.92 4.38 -8.23
N PHE A 110 8.72 4.15 -7.19
CA PHE A 110 8.63 2.94 -6.38
C PHE A 110 7.70 3.20 -5.18
N THR A 111 6.69 2.37 -4.99
CA THR A 111 5.75 2.52 -3.87
C THR A 111 5.67 1.22 -3.09
N ALA A 112 5.30 1.33 -1.82
CA ALA A 112 5.13 0.15 -1.00
C ALA A 112 4.09 0.34 0.11
N ASN A 113 3.45 -0.77 0.47
CA ASN A 113 2.76 -0.95 1.74
C ASN A 113 3.83 -1.18 2.82
N VAL A 114 3.87 -0.35 3.87
CA VAL A 114 4.97 -0.37 4.86
C VAL A 114 4.43 -0.21 6.29
N TYR A 115 4.75 -1.20 7.12
CA TYR A 115 4.34 -1.29 8.53
C TYR A 115 5.55 -1.52 9.43
N ARG A 116 6.24 -0.45 9.84
CA ARG A 116 7.55 -0.54 10.53
C ARG A 116 7.58 -0.01 11.96
N GLY A 117 6.53 0.67 12.41
CA GLY A 117 6.45 1.21 13.78
C GLY A 117 5.99 2.66 13.81
N ASP A 118 5.89 3.19 15.02
CA ASP A 118 5.48 4.57 15.33
C ASP A 118 6.60 5.59 15.10
N TYR A 119 7.84 5.16 14.89
CA TYR A 119 9.00 6.03 14.64
C TYR A 119 9.25 6.31 13.14
N GLY A 120 8.32 5.92 12.25
CA GLY A 120 8.43 6.15 10.81
C GLY A 120 8.82 4.89 10.02
N PHE A 121 9.37 5.11 8.82
CA PHE A 121 9.66 4.05 7.85
C PHE A 121 11.11 3.57 7.90
N GLY A 122 11.91 4.05 8.85
CA GLY A 122 13.31 3.66 9.04
C GLY A 122 14.11 3.85 7.76
N SER A 123 14.90 2.86 7.36
CA SER A 123 15.77 2.95 6.18
C SER A 123 15.06 2.80 4.83
N PHE A 124 13.72 2.93 4.77
CA PHE A 124 12.95 2.77 3.54
C PHE A 124 13.42 3.75 2.45
N TRP A 125 13.48 5.03 2.80
CA TRP A 125 13.79 6.12 1.88
C TRP A 125 15.20 5.96 1.29
N GLU A 126 16.19 5.66 2.13
CA GLU A 126 17.57 5.41 1.73
C GLU A 126 17.69 4.18 0.85
N GLN A 127 17.01 3.08 1.20
CA GLN A 127 17.07 1.84 0.42
C GLN A 127 16.52 2.04 -0.99
N VAL A 128 15.37 2.72 -1.13
CA VAL A 128 14.76 2.97 -2.44
C VAL A 128 15.64 3.88 -3.28
N MET A 129 16.13 4.99 -2.70
CA MET A 129 17.01 5.92 -3.39
C MET A 129 18.33 5.25 -3.81
N ALA A 130 18.97 4.51 -2.90
CA ALA A 130 20.25 3.85 -3.19
C ALA A 130 20.14 2.75 -4.24
N ALA A 131 19.06 1.97 -4.23
CA ALA A 131 18.88 0.87 -5.18
C ALA A 131 18.43 1.34 -6.56
N SER A 132 17.49 2.29 -6.63
CA SER A 132 16.78 2.63 -7.87
C SER A 132 16.94 4.07 -8.34
N GLY A 133 17.34 4.99 -7.46
CA GLY A 133 17.36 6.43 -7.74
C GLY A 133 15.97 7.05 -7.91
N LYS A 134 14.89 6.32 -7.61
CA LYS A 134 13.52 6.78 -7.86
C LYS A 134 12.92 7.51 -6.65
N ALA A 135 11.95 8.37 -6.94
CA ALA A 135 11.03 8.88 -5.93
C ALA A 135 10.11 7.76 -5.42
N ALA A 136 9.54 7.97 -4.23
CA ALA A 136 8.70 7.00 -3.56
C ALA A 136 7.56 7.63 -2.76
N PHE A 137 6.48 6.88 -2.57
CA PHE A 137 5.49 7.16 -1.54
C PHE A 137 4.99 5.85 -0.92
N ILE A 138 4.45 5.96 0.29
CA ILE A 138 3.89 4.82 1.02
C ILE A 138 2.43 4.65 0.62
N THR A 139 2.06 3.54 -0.03
CA THR A 139 0.68 3.29 -0.47
C THR A 139 -0.23 2.79 0.64
N GLU A 140 0.34 2.33 1.74
CA GLU A 140 -0.41 1.79 2.86
C GLU A 140 0.45 1.87 4.14
N TYR A 141 -0.04 2.59 5.15
CA TYR A 141 0.55 2.61 6.48
C TYR A 141 -0.50 2.95 7.54
N GLY A 142 -0.27 2.47 8.76
CA GLY A 142 -1.15 2.73 9.89
C GLY A 142 -1.03 1.65 10.95
N CYS A 143 -1.92 1.69 11.93
CA CYS A 143 -1.99 0.67 12.96
C CYS A 143 -3.42 0.52 13.52
N PRO A 144 -3.69 -0.57 14.24
CA PRO A 144 -4.98 -0.77 14.89
C PRO A 144 -5.23 0.26 16.02
N ALA A 145 -6.45 0.79 16.09
CA ALA A 145 -6.99 1.50 17.27
C ALA A 145 -7.46 0.53 18.37
N TYR A 146 -6.77 -0.59 18.54
CA TYR A 146 -7.07 -1.58 19.57
C TYR A 146 -5.82 -2.33 20.00
N ALA A 147 -5.66 -2.49 21.31
CA ALA A 147 -4.67 -3.38 21.91
C ALA A 147 -5.24 -3.98 23.19
N ARG A 148 -5.02 -5.28 23.42
CA ARG A 148 -5.63 -6.03 24.56
C ARG A 148 -5.36 -5.45 25.95
N HIS A 149 -4.26 -4.73 26.10
CA HIS A 149 -3.78 -4.19 27.38
C HIS A 149 -4.06 -2.69 27.55
N LEU A 150 -4.74 -2.07 26.57
CA LEU A 150 -5.14 -0.66 26.57
C LEU A 150 -6.67 -0.55 26.62
N SER A 151 -7.18 0.52 27.21
CA SER A 151 -8.56 0.96 26.93
C SER A 151 -8.70 1.42 25.48
N LEU A 152 -9.94 1.53 24.99
CA LEU A 152 -10.18 2.03 23.62
C LEU A 152 -9.68 3.47 23.43
N ASP A 153 -9.81 4.31 24.46
CA ASP A 153 -9.35 5.70 24.40
C ASP A 153 -7.81 5.79 24.31
N GLU A 154 -7.10 4.98 25.11
CA GLU A 154 -5.64 4.87 25.06
C GLU A 154 -5.16 4.23 23.74
N ALA A 155 -5.93 3.30 23.18
CA ALA A 155 -5.60 2.69 21.89
C ALA A 155 -5.77 3.68 20.73
N GLU A 156 -6.75 4.59 20.80
CA GLU A 156 -6.87 5.70 19.84
C GLU A 156 -5.73 6.72 19.98
N ASP A 157 -5.24 6.98 21.20
CA ASP A 157 -4.03 7.80 21.40
C ASP A 157 -2.82 7.13 20.75
N ALA A 158 -2.62 5.84 21.01
CA ALA A 158 -1.52 5.08 20.41
C ALA A 158 -1.61 5.02 18.88
N GLN A 159 -2.83 4.94 18.32
CA GLN A 159 -3.04 5.01 16.88
C GLN A 159 -2.64 6.38 16.32
N ALA A 160 -3.05 7.47 16.98
CA ALA A 160 -2.67 8.82 16.59
C ALA A 160 -1.16 9.03 16.65
N ASP A 161 -0.48 8.58 17.71
CA ASP A 161 0.98 8.73 17.83
C ASP A 161 1.74 7.95 16.74
N TYR A 162 1.27 6.74 16.40
CA TYR A 162 1.82 5.96 15.29
C TYR A 162 1.74 6.70 13.95
N HIS A 163 0.55 7.20 13.63
CA HIS A 163 0.32 7.98 12.41
C HIS A 163 1.13 9.27 12.40
N ARG A 164 1.29 9.94 13.56
CA ARG A 164 2.09 11.16 13.69
C ARG A 164 3.54 10.89 13.31
N GLY A 165 4.17 9.87 13.89
CA GLY A 165 5.56 9.60 13.59
C GLY A 165 5.77 9.13 12.14
N ASN A 166 4.83 8.38 11.57
CA ASN A 166 4.85 8.04 10.14
C ASN A 166 4.75 9.28 9.23
N TRP A 167 3.82 10.20 9.52
CA TRP A 167 3.68 11.41 8.72
C TRP A 167 4.90 12.33 8.83
N LEU A 168 5.42 12.53 10.05
CA LEU A 168 6.62 13.34 10.26
C LEU A 168 7.85 12.76 9.54
N ASP A 169 7.98 11.43 9.48
CA ASP A 169 9.05 10.77 8.72
C ASP A 169 8.89 10.99 7.20
N ILE A 170 7.66 10.97 6.67
CA ILE A 170 7.39 11.37 5.27
C ILE A 170 7.82 12.81 5.04
N GLU A 171 7.37 13.76 5.86
CA GLU A 171 7.71 15.19 5.73
C GLU A 171 9.21 15.47 5.81
N GLU A 172 9.93 14.73 6.66
CA GLU A 172 11.38 14.81 6.77
C GLU A 172 12.09 14.40 5.49
N ASN A 173 11.52 13.44 4.75
CA ASN A 173 12.09 12.87 3.53
C ASN A 173 11.56 13.48 2.23
N VAL A 174 10.69 14.50 2.28
CA VAL A 174 10.21 15.22 1.07
C VAL A 174 11.36 15.93 0.35
N ALA A 175 11.29 15.95 -0.98
CA ALA A 175 12.25 16.67 -1.82
C ALA A 175 12.47 18.12 -1.36
N GLY A 176 13.74 18.51 -1.20
CA GLY A 176 14.14 19.84 -0.77
C GLY A 176 14.28 20.03 0.75
N ASN A 177 13.85 19.06 1.57
CA ASN A 177 14.14 19.04 2.99
C ASN A 177 15.57 18.52 3.23
N SER A 178 16.45 19.34 3.82
CA SER A 178 17.87 18.97 4.02
C SER A 178 18.09 17.90 5.08
N ARG A 179 17.05 17.50 5.82
CA ARG A 179 17.17 16.52 6.91
C ARG A 179 17.02 15.07 6.46
N GLY A 180 16.26 14.82 5.40
CA GLY A 180 16.01 13.48 4.87
C GLY A 180 16.62 13.23 3.49
N VAL A 181 16.26 12.09 2.91
CA VAL A 181 16.78 11.60 1.62
C VAL A 181 16.27 12.44 0.44
N GLY A 182 15.10 13.07 0.59
CA GLY A 182 14.54 13.97 -0.41
C GLY A 182 13.81 13.27 -1.56
N ASN A 183 13.34 12.04 -1.34
CA ASN A 183 12.65 11.23 -2.35
C ASN A 183 11.20 10.87 -2.01
N ALA A 184 10.67 11.36 -0.88
CA ALA A 184 9.27 11.13 -0.52
C ALA A 184 8.32 12.03 -1.32
N LEU A 185 7.24 11.44 -1.82
CA LEU A 185 6.12 12.12 -2.49
C LEU A 185 4.84 12.15 -1.65
N GLY A 186 4.81 11.45 -0.52
CA GLY A 186 3.66 11.41 0.40
C GLY A 186 3.40 10.02 0.98
N GLY A 187 2.16 9.80 1.42
CA GLY A 187 1.66 8.51 1.87
C GLY A 187 0.14 8.42 1.84
N ILE A 188 -0.39 7.20 1.82
CA ILE A 188 -1.82 6.88 1.88
C ILE A 188 -2.10 6.10 3.16
N VAL A 189 -3.00 6.67 3.98
CA VAL A 189 -3.40 6.11 5.26
C VAL A 189 -4.23 4.85 5.06
N PHE A 190 -3.83 3.78 5.74
CA PHE A 190 -4.60 2.57 5.91
C PHE A 190 -5.22 2.53 7.31
N GLU A 191 -6.53 2.61 7.44
CA GLU A 191 -7.52 2.84 6.37
C GLU A 191 -8.55 3.87 6.77
N TRP A 192 -9.42 4.27 5.84
CA TRP A 192 -10.40 5.30 6.15
C TRP A 192 -11.42 4.83 7.18
N LEU A 193 -11.91 3.60 7.05
CA LEU A 193 -13.00 3.05 7.86
C LEU A 193 -12.65 1.66 8.36
N ASP A 194 -12.97 1.34 9.60
CA ASP A 194 -12.90 -0.06 10.08
C ASP A 194 -13.66 -1.03 9.17
N GLU A 195 -13.05 -2.17 8.87
CA GLU A 195 -13.64 -3.20 8.02
C GLU A 195 -14.03 -4.46 8.80
N TRP A 196 -15.17 -4.42 9.50
CA TRP A 196 -15.70 -5.51 10.35
C TRP A 196 -15.95 -6.85 9.64
N TRP A 197 -15.83 -6.87 8.31
CA TRP A 197 -16.04 -8.08 7.50
C TRP A 197 -14.73 -8.82 7.20
N LYS A 198 -13.57 -8.22 7.50
CA LYS A 198 -12.27 -8.78 7.13
C LYS A 198 -11.85 -9.95 8.02
N ASN A 199 -12.38 -10.06 9.25
CA ASN A 199 -12.22 -11.27 10.04
C ASN A 199 -13.48 -12.15 9.95
N TYR A 200 -13.61 -13.10 10.87
CA TYR A 200 -14.57 -14.20 10.74
C TYR A 200 -16.05 -13.77 10.81
N GLU A 201 -16.42 -12.78 11.64
CA GLU A 201 -17.84 -12.45 11.89
C GLU A 201 -18.25 -11.00 11.62
N PRO A 202 -19.03 -10.71 10.56
CA PRO A 202 -19.36 -9.35 10.12
C PRO A 202 -20.26 -8.55 11.09
N TYR A 203 -20.78 -9.20 12.13
CA TYR A 203 -21.65 -8.58 13.13
C TYR A 203 -20.93 -8.22 14.43
N LEU A 204 -19.65 -8.57 14.56
CA LEU A 204 -18.82 -8.32 15.73
C LEU A 204 -17.54 -7.64 15.29
N HIS A 205 -17.10 -6.64 16.07
CA HIS A 205 -15.77 -6.08 15.87
C HIS A 205 -14.74 -7.03 16.48
N ASP A 206 -14.07 -7.81 15.66
CA ASP A 206 -13.21 -8.92 16.08
C ASP A 206 -11.99 -8.44 16.86
N ARG A 207 -11.69 -9.09 17.98
CA ARG A 207 -10.56 -8.76 18.90
C ARG A 207 -9.50 -9.84 18.94
N LYS A 208 -9.55 -10.78 18.00
CA LYS A 208 -8.52 -11.78 17.74
C LYS A 208 -7.48 -11.15 16.82
N SER A 209 -6.22 -11.36 17.18
CA SER A 209 -5.12 -10.87 16.36
C SER A 209 -4.84 -11.82 15.20
N ASP A 210 -4.55 -11.25 14.04
CA ASP A 210 -4.25 -11.97 12.81
C ASP A 210 -2.73 -12.22 12.65
N ALA A 211 -1.90 -11.33 13.19
CA ALA A 211 -0.44 -11.42 13.13
C ALA A 211 0.23 -10.64 14.27
N ILE A 212 1.51 -10.95 14.51
CA ILE A 212 2.40 -10.14 15.36
C ILE A 212 3.07 -9.10 14.48
N GLY A 213 3.18 -7.86 14.95
CA GLY A 213 3.83 -6.79 14.20
C GLY A 213 4.21 -5.59 15.06
N PRO A 214 4.87 -4.59 14.48
CA PRO A 214 5.31 -3.39 15.19
C PRO A 214 4.12 -2.43 15.37
N PHE A 215 3.11 -2.86 16.10
CA PHE A 215 1.85 -2.13 16.34
C PHE A 215 1.68 -1.84 17.84
N PRO A 216 0.76 -0.95 18.24
CA PRO A 216 0.37 -0.81 19.64
C PRO A 216 0.03 -2.16 20.26
N GLY A 217 0.81 -2.56 21.28
CA GLY A 217 0.66 -3.88 21.91
C GLY A 217 1.20 -5.08 21.15
N GLY A 218 1.86 -4.88 20.01
CA GLY A 218 2.60 -5.93 19.27
C GLY A 218 1.75 -6.80 18.35
N TYR A 219 0.49 -6.44 18.12
CA TYR A 219 -0.47 -7.28 17.42
C TYR A 219 -1.22 -6.51 16.33
N TYR A 220 -1.39 -7.19 15.21
CA TYR A 220 -2.24 -6.78 14.11
C TYR A 220 -3.68 -7.20 14.42
N PHE A 221 -4.60 -6.24 14.38
CA PHE A 221 -6.05 -6.46 14.49
C PHE A 221 -6.72 -5.83 13.27
N GLU A 222 -6.93 -6.64 12.23
CA GLU A 222 -7.31 -6.20 10.88
C GLU A 222 -8.48 -5.19 10.89
N GLU A 223 -9.52 -5.47 11.65
CA GLU A 223 -10.75 -4.69 11.61
C GLU A 223 -10.66 -3.32 12.30
N TRP A 224 -9.55 -3.02 12.97
CA TRP A 224 -9.39 -1.82 13.82
C TRP A 224 -8.47 -0.75 13.22
N PHE A 225 -8.06 -0.87 11.96
CA PHE A 225 -7.13 0.07 11.32
C PHE A 225 -7.77 1.41 10.93
N GLY A 226 -9.10 1.52 10.91
CA GLY A 226 -9.78 2.73 10.46
C GLY A 226 -9.32 3.98 11.23
N VAL A 227 -9.10 5.11 10.55
CA VAL A 227 -9.09 6.42 11.20
C VAL A 227 -10.50 6.91 11.52
N VAL A 228 -11.51 6.21 11.00
CA VAL A 228 -12.92 6.35 11.32
C VAL A 228 -13.47 4.98 11.75
N GLY A 229 -14.12 4.94 12.91
CA GLY A 229 -14.83 3.75 13.39
C GLY A 229 -16.28 3.67 12.89
N GLN A 230 -16.84 2.46 12.96
CA GLN A 230 -18.27 2.19 12.68
C GLN A 230 -19.15 2.22 13.96
N GLY A 231 -18.62 2.73 15.07
CA GLY A 231 -19.26 2.69 16.38
C GLY A 231 -19.48 1.26 16.87
N ASN A 232 -20.72 0.92 17.19
CA ASN A 232 -21.09 -0.44 17.60
C ASN A 232 -21.59 -1.30 16.41
N GLY A 233 -21.40 -0.85 15.17
CA GLY A 233 -21.84 -1.55 13.96
C GLY A 233 -23.34 -1.47 13.67
N GLN A 234 -24.20 -1.24 14.67
CA GLN A 234 -25.67 -1.28 14.51
C GLN A 234 -26.22 -0.21 13.56
N ASN A 235 -25.53 0.93 13.45
CA ASN A 235 -25.93 2.04 12.59
C ASN A 235 -25.04 2.16 11.34
N SER A 236 -24.21 1.16 11.05
CA SER A 236 -23.45 1.11 9.79
C SER A 236 -24.39 0.88 8.59
N PRO A 237 -24.15 1.48 7.40
CA PRO A 237 -23.02 2.36 7.04
C PRO A 237 -23.25 3.86 7.35
N PHE A 238 -24.36 4.21 8.02
CA PHE A 238 -24.78 5.60 8.21
C PHE A 238 -24.08 6.32 9.37
N LEU A 239 -23.49 5.59 10.30
CA LEU A 239 -22.66 6.14 11.37
C LEU A 239 -21.17 6.04 11.05
N ARG A 240 -20.48 7.16 11.21
CA ARG A 240 -19.03 7.32 11.09
C ARG A 240 -18.54 8.05 12.32
N GLN A 241 -17.57 7.48 13.03
CA GLN A 241 -16.99 8.06 14.25
C GLN A 241 -15.52 8.35 14.00
N PRO A 242 -15.16 9.60 13.66
CA PRO A 242 -13.76 9.97 13.48
C PRO A 242 -12.97 9.75 14.76
N ARG A 243 -11.82 9.08 14.66
CA ARG A 243 -10.91 8.81 15.78
C ARG A 243 -9.93 9.96 16.01
N LYS A 244 -9.17 9.90 17.10
CA LYS A 244 -8.08 10.85 17.38
C LYS A 244 -7.08 10.99 16.21
N SER A 245 -6.78 9.90 15.51
CA SER A 245 -5.93 9.89 14.30
C SER A 245 -6.52 10.68 13.12
N TYR A 246 -7.85 10.73 12.96
CA TYR A 246 -8.48 11.60 11.95
C TYR A 246 -8.24 13.08 12.26
N TYR A 247 -8.43 13.50 13.51
CA TYR A 247 -8.23 14.89 13.90
C TYR A 247 -6.76 15.30 13.83
N LEU A 248 -5.85 14.38 14.12
CA LEU A 248 -4.42 14.56 13.88
C LEU A 248 -4.15 14.94 12.42
N TYR A 249 -4.63 14.17 11.44
CA TYR A 249 -4.40 14.49 10.03
C TYR A 249 -5.09 15.77 9.60
N LYS A 250 -6.30 16.02 10.12
CA LYS A 250 -6.97 17.30 9.91
C LYS A 250 -6.08 18.46 10.35
N ASP A 251 -5.39 18.35 11.48
CA ASP A 251 -4.51 19.42 11.96
C ASP A 251 -3.19 19.50 11.18
N LEU A 252 -2.62 18.38 10.76
CA LEU A 252 -1.35 18.33 10.01
C LEU A 252 -1.46 18.75 8.54
N TRP A 253 -2.62 18.54 7.90
CA TRP A 253 -2.83 18.77 6.47
C TRP A 253 -3.58 20.09 6.15
N ASN A 254 -3.92 20.88 7.18
CA ASN A 254 -4.50 22.22 7.03
C ASN A 254 -3.42 23.29 6.88
#